data_AF-A0A3A9J2Q4-F1
#
_entry.id   AF-A0A3A9J2Q4-F1
#
_cell.length_a   1.000
_cell.length_b   1.000
_cell.length_c   1.000
_cell.angle_alpha   90.00
_cell.angle_beta   90.00
_cell.angle_gamma   90.00
#
_symmetry.space_group_name_H-M   'P 1'
#
loop_
_entity.id
_entity.type
_entity.pdbx_description
1 polymer ?
#
loop_
_entity_poly.entity_id
_entity_poly.type
_entity_poly.pdbx_seq_one_letter_code
_entity_poly.pdbx_strand_id
1 'polypeptide(L)'
;MSRALADRPASSSSSGGRLAAGARKFASPAVKAALRRRGAEMAGLVLAVAGGALLVALVSYNPADPSLSTAAERPVTNLAGPVGAIVADLLLQGFGWAAMLPSAVALGWAWRLATHKGLAPFAGRAAAVLGALPLLAGALHLLP
;
A
#
# COMPACT_ATOMS: atom_id res chain seq x y z
N MET A 1 -70.59 -34.38 30.18
CA MET A 1 -70.46 -33.04 29.57
C MET A 1 -69.08 -32.92 28.97
N SER A 2 -69.00 -32.95 27.64
CA SER A 2 -67.78 -32.69 26.87
C SER A 2 -67.40 -31.21 26.88
N ARG A 3 -66.10 -30.92 26.95
CA ARG A 3 -65.33 -30.09 25.99
C ARG A 3 -64.26 -29.22 26.67
N ALA A 4 -63.12 -29.20 25.98
CA ALA A 4 -62.09 -28.14 25.97
C ALA A 4 -61.19 -28.13 27.22
N LEU A 5 -59.86 -28.16 27.12
CA LEU A 5 -58.98 -27.56 26.14
C LEU A 5 -57.81 -28.49 25.81
N ALA A 6 -57.77 -28.96 24.57
CA ALA A 6 -56.54 -29.42 23.96
C ALA A 6 -55.59 -28.21 23.82
N ASP A 7 -54.43 -28.35 24.43
CA ASP A 7 -53.13 -28.19 23.78
C ASP A 7 -53.00 -27.00 22.81
N ARG A 8 -52.53 -25.87 23.32
CA ARG A 8 -52.02 -24.77 22.49
C ARG A 8 -50.54 -25.02 22.24
N PRO A 9 -50.08 -25.26 20.99
CA PRO A 9 -48.66 -25.32 20.72
C PRO A 9 -48.04 -23.92 20.85
N ALA A 10 -47.06 -23.79 21.75
CA ALA A 10 -46.24 -22.60 21.90
C ALA A 10 -45.41 -22.39 20.61
N SER A 11 -45.74 -21.36 19.83
CA SER A 11 -44.98 -20.96 18.65
C SER A 11 -44.00 -19.84 19.01
N SER A 12 -42.74 -20.19 19.32
CA SER A 12 -41.74 -19.17 19.68
C SER A 12 -40.28 -19.45 19.23
N SER A 13 -40.04 -19.95 18.01
CA SER A 13 -38.67 -20.22 17.53
C SER A 13 -38.19 -19.46 16.28
N SER A 14 -38.90 -18.42 15.81
CA SER A 14 -38.57 -17.77 14.51
C SER A 14 -37.61 -16.57 14.58
N SER A 15 -37.30 -16.02 15.77
CA SER A 15 -36.47 -14.81 15.89
C SER A 15 -34.97 -15.11 15.90
N GLY A 16 -34.53 -16.22 16.52
CA GLY A 16 -33.11 -16.58 16.60
C GLY A 16 -32.48 -16.94 15.24
N GLY A 17 -33.23 -17.59 14.36
CA GLY A 17 -32.74 -18.00 13.03
C GLY A 17 -32.50 -16.82 12.08
N ARG A 18 -33.27 -15.74 12.21
CA ARG A 18 -33.18 -14.54 11.34
C ARG A 18 -31.94 -13.70 11.64
N LEU A 19 -31.57 -13.56 12.92
CA LEU A 19 -30.37 -12.84 13.34
C LEU A 19 -29.08 -13.59 12.93
N ALA A 20 -29.04 -14.90 13.12
CA ALA A 20 -27.91 -15.74 12.69
C ALA A 20 -27.78 -15.84 11.15
N ALA A 21 -28.89 -15.79 10.41
CA ALA A 21 -28.86 -15.71 8.95
C ALA A 21 -28.34 -14.34 8.46
N GLY A 22 -28.73 -13.25 9.12
CA GLY A 22 -28.21 -11.91 8.85
C GLY A 22 -26.69 -11.84 9.05
N ALA A 23 -26.19 -12.29 10.20
CA ALA A 23 -24.75 -12.30 10.51
C ALA A 23 -23.93 -13.15 9.51
N ARG A 24 -24.45 -14.32 9.09
CA ARG A 24 -23.81 -15.16 8.06
C ARG A 24 -23.78 -14.52 6.67
N LYS A 25 -24.76 -13.67 6.35
CA LYS A 25 -24.83 -12.93 5.08
C LYS A 25 -23.73 -11.85 4.99
N PHE A 26 -23.46 -11.16 6.10
CA PHE A 26 -22.37 -10.17 6.21
C PHE A 26 -20.98 -10.81 6.24
N ALA A 27 -20.84 -12.02 6.79
CA ALA A 27 -19.60 -12.80 6.77
C ALA A 27 -19.41 -13.64 5.48
N SER A 28 -20.24 -13.41 4.46
CA SER A 28 -20.21 -14.25 3.25
C SER A 28 -18.85 -14.15 2.52
N PRO A 29 -18.38 -15.24 1.91
CA PRO A 29 -17.14 -15.24 1.12
C PRO A 29 -17.12 -14.16 0.03
N ALA A 30 -18.29 -13.82 -0.52
CA ALA A 30 -18.45 -12.77 -1.53
C ALA A 30 -18.14 -11.36 -0.97
N VAL A 31 -18.65 -11.02 0.22
CA VAL A 31 -18.36 -9.74 0.88
C VAL A 31 -16.87 -9.65 1.23
N LYS A 32 -16.27 -10.73 1.75
CA LYS A 32 -14.83 -10.79 2.03
C LYS A 32 -13.98 -10.61 0.76
N ALA A 33 -14.38 -11.25 -0.35
CA ALA A 33 -13.69 -11.10 -1.63
C ALA A 33 -13.80 -9.69 -2.20
N ALA A 34 -14.98 -9.07 -2.10
CA ALA A 34 -15.21 -7.69 -2.51
C ALA A 34 -14.39 -6.70 -1.69
N LEU A 35 -14.36 -6.84 -0.36
CA LEU A 35 -13.53 -6.02 0.53
C LEU A 35 -12.04 -6.18 0.22
N ARG A 36 -11.56 -7.40 0.00
CA ARG A 36 -10.16 -7.66 -0.36
C ARG A 36 -9.80 -7.04 -1.70
N ARG A 37 -10.70 -7.08 -2.68
CA ARG A 37 -10.52 -6.44 -4.00
C ARG A 37 -10.44 -4.92 -3.87
N ARG A 38 -11.35 -4.29 -3.12
CA ARG A 38 -11.34 -2.83 -2.88
C ARG A 38 -10.12 -2.39 -2.09
N GLY A 39 -9.74 -3.13 -1.04
CA GLY A 39 -8.54 -2.86 -0.26
C GLY A 39 -7.28 -2.95 -1.12
N ALA A 40 -7.19 -3.93 -2.02
CA ALA A 40 -6.08 -4.05 -2.96
C ALA A 40 -6.05 -2.87 -3.97
N GLU A 41 -7.20 -2.46 -4.51
CA GLU A 41 -7.28 -1.28 -5.40
C GLU A 41 -6.79 0.00 -4.70
N MET A 42 -7.25 0.25 -3.48
CA MET A 42 -6.82 1.42 -2.69
C MET A 42 -5.33 1.36 -2.34
N ALA A 43 -4.84 0.22 -1.88
CA ALA A 43 -3.41 0.04 -1.60
C ALA A 43 -2.56 0.26 -2.86
N GLY A 44 -3.04 -0.16 -4.01
CA GLY A 44 -2.37 0.01 -5.29
C GLY A 44 -2.29 1.48 -5.68
N LEU A 45 -3.38 2.22 -5.50
CA LEU A 45 -3.43 3.65 -5.76
C LEU A 45 -2.49 4.43 -4.83
N VAL A 46 -2.54 4.16 -3.52
CA VAL A 46 -1.64 4.79 -2.55
C VAL A 46 -0.19 4.52 -2.91
N LEU A 47 0.13 3.28 -3.28
CA LEU A 47 1.49 2.91 -3.67
C LEU A 47 1.92 3.56 -5.00
N ALA A 48 1.01 3.73 -5.96
CA ALA A 48 1.26 4.45 -7.20
C ALA A 48 1.60 5.92 -6.93
N VAL A 49 0.80 6.58 -6.10
CA VAL A 49 1.01 7.99 -5.73
C VAL A 49 2.34 8.15 -4.98
N ALA A 50 2.61 7.27 -4.01
CA ALA A 50 3.87 7.30 -3.25
C ALA A 50 5.09 7.07 -4.15
N GLY A 51 5.04 6.04 -5.01
CA GLY A 51 6.12 5.73 -5.96
C GLY A 51 6.35 6.84 -6.98
N GLY A 52 5.26 7.43 -7.50
CA GLY A 52 5.29 8.55 -8.42
C GLY A 52 5.85 9.83 -7.78
N ALA A 53 5.38 10.18 -6.57
CA ALA A 53 5.90 11.33 -5.83
C ALA A 53 7.40 11.18 -5.53
N LEU A 54 7.84 9.97 -5.15
CA LEU A 54 9.26 9.68 -4.97
C LEU A 54 10.06 9.79 -6.27
N LEU A 55 9.51 9.33 -7.40
CA LEU A 55 10.17 9.48 -8.70
C LEU A 55 10.36 10.94 -9.05
N VAL A 56 9.29 11.74 -8.90
CA VAL A 56 9.31 13.18 -9.15
C VAL A 56 10.32 13.85 -8.23
N ALA A 57 10.37 13.49 -6.95
CA ALA A 57 11.35 14.01 -6.01
C ALA A 57 12.79 13.74 -6.47
N LEU A 58 13.10 12.52 -6.90
CA LEU A 58 14.44 12.11 -7.33
C LEU A 58 14.83 12.74 -8.67
N VAL A 59 13.91 12.79 -9.64
CA VAL A 59 14.18 13.35 -10.98
C VAL A 59 14.30 14.88 -10.93
N SER A 60 13.53 15.55 -10.07
CA SER A 60 13.61 17.00 -9.85
C SER A 60 14.58 17.39 -8.73
N TYR A 61 15.51 16.51 -8.36
CA TYR A 61 16.54 16.81 -7.38
C TYR A 61 17.41 17.99 -7.86
N ASN A 62 17.63 18.93 -6.94
CA ASN A 62 18.52 20.06 -7.16
C ASN A 62 19.43 20.21 -5.93
N PRO A 63 20.77 20.08 -6.08
CA PRO A 63 21.70 20.10 -4.96
C PRO A 63 21.79 21.44 -4.24
N ALA A 64 21.31 22.53 -4.83
CA ALA A 64 21.28 23.82 -4.16
C ALA A 64 19.97 24.05 -3.36
N ASP A 65 18.99 23.13 -3.43
CA ASP A 65 17.72 23.29 -2.73
C ASP A 65 17.94 23.17 -1.21
N PRO A 66 17.16 23.88 -0.37
CA PRO A 66 17.21 23.69 1.07
C PRO A 66 16.97 22.22 1.44
N SER A 67 17.96 21.59 2.06
CA SER A 67 17.95 20.18 2.44
C SER A 67 18.69 19.97 3.77
N LEU A 68 18.82 18.72 4.22
CA LEU A 68 19.59 18.41 5.43
C LEU A 68 21.09 18.64 5.24
N SER A 69 21.58 18.45 4.00
CA SER A 69 22.98 18.69 3.63
C SER A 69 23.25 20.15 3.23
N THR A 70 22.21 20.90 2.85
CA THR A 70 22.35 22.22 2.23
C THR A 70 21.47 23.27 2.91
N ALA A 71 22.11 24.19 3.65
CA ALA A 71 21.45 25.39 4.14
C ALA A 71 21.37 26.42 3.01
N ALA A 72 20.16 26.67 2.50
CA ALA A 72 19.93 27.64 1.43
C ALA A 72 18.75 28.57 1.77
N GLU A 73 18.88 29.85 1.45
CA GLU A 73 17.83 30.86 1.66
C GLU A 73 16.90 31.03 0.46
N ARG A 74 17.04 30.18 -0.56
CA ARG A 74 16.25 30.24 -1.80
C ARG A 74 15.03 29.33 -1.75
N PRO A 75 13.98 29.62 -2.53
CA PRO A 75 12.83 28.74 -2.66
C PRO A 75 13.23 27.34 -3.14
N VAL A 76 12.54 26.32 -2.62
CA VAL A 76 12.69 24.92 -3.07
C VAL A 76 12.20 24.79 -4.51
N THR A 77 12.98 24.10 -5.35
CA THR A 77 12.65 23.88 -6.77
C THR A 77 12.18 22.46 -7.05
N ASN A 78 12.42 21.52 -6.12
CA ASN A 78 11.90 20.17 -6.18
C ASN A 78 10.37 20.16 -6.32
N LEU A 79 9.87 19.45 -7.33
CA LEU A 79 8.44 19.43 -7.67
C LEU A 79 7.59 18.66 -6.64
N ALA A 80 8.22 17.79 -5.84
CA ALA A 80 7.58 17.15 -4.69
C ALA A 80 7.68 18.01 -3.41
N GLY A 81 8.16 19.25 -3.53
CA GLY A 81 8.26 20.22 -2.45
C GLY A 81 9.44 19.99 -1.50
N PRO A 82 9.46 20.67 -0.34
CA PRO A 82 10.58 20.61 0.62
C PRO A 82 10.88 19.20 1.12
N VAL A 83 9.85 18.40 1.39
CA VAL A 83 10.01 17.00 1.82
C VAL A 83 10.65 16.17 0.70
N GLY A 84 10.24 16.40 -0.55
CA GLY A 84 10.83 15.77 -1.73
C GLY A 84 12.31 16.08 -1.87
N ALA A 85 12.71 17.35 -1.67
CA ALA A 85 14.11 17.76 -1.70
C ALA A 85 14.96 17.01 -0.66
N ILE A 86 14.49 16.93 0.59
CA ILE A 86 15.18 16.21 1.68
C ILE A 86 15.28 14.70 1.39
N VAL A 87 14.18 14.08 0.96
CA VAL A 87 14.17 12.64 0.68
C VAL A 87 15.08 12.30 -0.50
N ALA A 88 15.05 13.10 -1.56
CA ALA A 88 15.92 12.91 -2.72
C ALA A 88 17.40 13.09 -2.38
N ASP A 89 17.73 14.12 -1.59
CA ASP A 89 19.07 14.38 -1.06
C ASP A 89 19.62 13.17 -0.30
N LEU A 90 18.88 12.68 0.71
CA LEU A 90 19.29 11.50 1.50
C LEU A 90 19.47 10.23 0.65
N LEU A 91 18.53 9.97 -0.26
CA LEU A 91 18.57 8.73 -1.05
C LEU A 91 19.68 8.77 -2.11
N LEU A 92 19.86 9.89 -2.80
CA LEU A 92 20.92 10.04 -3.80
C LEU A 92 22.30 10.07 -3.12
N GLN A 93 22.42 10.69 -1.94
CA GLN A 93 23.67 10.68 -1.19
C GLN A 93 24.02 9.29 -0.66
N GLY A 94 23.04 8.55 -0.14
CA GLY A 94 23.27 7.21 0.43
C GLY A 94 23.40 6.10 -0.61
N PHE A 95 22.63 6.16 -1.70
CA PHE A 95 22.49 5.06 -2.65
C PHE A 95 22.80 5.43 -4.11
N GLY A 96 23.07 6.71 -4.40
CA GLY A 96 23.30 7.18 -5.77
C GLY A 96 22.12 6.84 -6.69
N TRP A 97 22.42 6.41 -7.91
CA TRP A 97 21.40 6.01 -8.89
C TRP A 97 20.53 4.83 -8.46
N ALA A 98 20.98 4.01 -7.51
CA ALA A 98 20.16 2.94 -6.96
C ALA A 98 18.92 3.48 -6.20
N ALA A 99 18.92 4.76 -5.81
CA ALA A 99 17.77 5.45 -5.23
C ALA A 99 16.49 5.40 -6.08
N MET A 100 16.60 5.13 -7.39
CA MET A 100 15.43 4.97 -8.26
C MET A 100 14.69 3.64 -8.03
N LEU A 101 15.35 2.64 -7.47
CA LEU A 101 14.81 1.29 -7.29
C LEU A 101 13.51 1.24 -6.46
N PRO A 102 13.41 1.89 -5.28
CA PRO A 102 12.18 1.86 -4.48
C PRO A 102 10.99 2.47 -5.24
N SER A 103 11.21 3.54 -6.01
CA SER A 103 10.17 4.14 -6.85
C SER A 103 9.70 3.18 -7.94
N ALA A 104 10.64 2.59 -8.70
CA ALA A 104 10.32 1.63 -9.76
C ALA A 104 9.57 0.40 -9.22
N VAL A 105 9.99 -0.13 -8.06
CA VAL A 105 9.35 -1.26 -7.39
C VAL A 105 7.93 -0.90 -6.94
N ALA A 106 7.75 0.26 -6.30
CA ALA A 106 6.44 0.73 -5.85
C ALA A 106 5.46 0.84 -7.02
N LEU A 107 5.88 1.45 -8.12
CA LEU A 107 5.07 1.55 -9.35
C LEU A 107 4.75 0.18 -9.96
N GLY A 108 5.73 -0.73 -10.00
CA GLY A 108 5.52 -2.10 -10.47
C GLY A 108 4.54 -2.90 -9.61
N TRP A 109 4.58 -2.73 -8.29
CA TRP A 109 3.63 -3.36 -7.37
C TRP A 109 2.24 -2.73 -7.45
N ALA A 110 2.15 -1.41 -7.59
CA ALA A 110 0.90 -0.71 -7.83
C ALA A 110 0.21 -1.23 -9.09
N TRP A 111 0.96 -1.39 -10.18
CA TRP A 111 0.48 -2.00 -11.43
C TRP A 111 -0.01 -3.44 -11.23
N ARG A 112 0.74 -4.27 -10.49
CA ARG A 112 0.30 -5.64 -10.17
C ARG A 112 -1.00 -5.67 -9.37
N LEU A 113 -1.18 -4.72 -8.46
CA LEU A 113 -2.38 -4.64 -7.63
C LEU A 113 -3.59 -4.15 -8.43
N ALA A 114 -3.37 -3.17 -9.32
CA ALA A 114 -4.36 -2.70 -10.29
C ALA A 114 -4.80 -3.81 -11.26
N THR A 115 -3.88 -4.69 -11.68
CA THR A 115 -4.18 -5.84 -12.55
C THR A 115 -4.69 -7.07 -11.78
N HIS A 116 -5.04 -6.93 -10.50
CA HIS A 116 -5.54 -7.99 -9.62
C HIS A 116 -4.62 -9.23 -9.51
N LYS A 117 -3.33 -9.11 -9.87
CA LYS A 117 -2.36 -10.22 -9.84
C LYS A 117 -1.78 -10.53 -8.46
N GLY A 118 -2.22 -9.80 -7.42
CA GLY A 118 -1.75 -9.94 -6.05
C GLY A 118 -0.25 -9.70 -5.84
N LEU A 119 0.15 -9.68 -4.57
CA LEU A 119 1.53 -9.40 -4.12
C LEU A 119 2.16 -10.52 -3.28
N ALA A 120 1.48 -11.66 -3.10
CA ALA A 120 1.99 -12.75 -2.28
C ALA A 120 3.19 -13.47 -2.93
N PRO A 121 4.25 -13.82 -2.15
CA PRO A 121 4.48 -13.39 -0.77
C PRO A 121 5.02 -11.94 -0.71
N PHE A 122 4.28 -11.04 -0.06
CA PHE A 122 4.65 -9.62 -0.01
C PHE A 122 5.91 -9.40 0.82
N ALA A 123 5.98 -10.03 2.00
CA ALA A 123 7.13 -9.90 2.90
C ALA A 123 8.44 -10.34 2.23
N GLY A 124 8.43 -11.47 1.50
CA GLY A 124 9.61 -11.93 0.78
C GLY A 124 10.05 -10.95 -0.33
N ARG A 125 9.09 -10.35 -1.04
CA ARG A 125 9.39 -9.32 -2.06
C ARG A 125 9.91 -8.03 -1.44
N ALA A 126 9.34 -7.59 -0.32
CA ALA A 126 9.82 -6.43 0.42
C ALA A 126 11.23 -6.65 0.97
N ALA A 127 11.50 -7.80 1.58
CA ALA A 127 12.83 -8.17 2.05
C ALA A 127 13.85 -8.22 0.90
N ALA A 128 13.48 -8.79 -0.25
CA ALA A 128 14.34 -8.82 -1.42
C ALA A 128 14.68 -7.41 -1.92
N VAL A 129 13.72 -6.48 -1.93
CA VAL A 129 13.96 -5.09 -2.36
C VAL A 129 14.86 -4.35 -1.36
N LEU A 130 14.62 -4.53 -0.05
CA LEU A 130 15.45 -3.94 1.00
C LEU A 130 16.90 -4.45 0.93
N GLY A 131 17.10 -5.73 0.61
CA GLY A 131 18.44 -6.30 0.40
C GLY A 131 19.06 -5.88 -0.94
N ALA A 132 18.26 -5.78 -2.01
CA ALA A 132 18.74 -5.41 -3.34
C ALA A 132 19.24 -3.97 -3.41
N LEU A 133 18.65 -3.05 -2.64
CA LEU A 133 19.01 -1.63 -2.65
C LEU A 133 20.50 -1.37 -2.31
N PRO A 134 21.04 -1.79 -1.14
CA PRO A 134 22.45 -1.61 -0.82
C PRO A 134 23.38 -2.41 -1.75
N LEU A 135 22.95 -3.58 -2.22
CA LEU A 135 23.73 -4.40 -3.16
C LEU A 135 23.88 -3.71 -4.52
N LEU A 136 22.79 -3.13 -5.05
CA LEU A 136 22.81 -2.37 -6.29
C LEU A 136 23.66 -1.11 -6.16
N ALA A 137 23.55 -0.39 -5.05
CA ALA A 137 24.37 0.77 -4.76
C ALA A 137 25.88 0.42 -4.73
N GLY A 138 26.24 -0.67 -4.03
CA GLY A 138 27.61 -1.17 -3.99
C GLY A 138 28.11 -1.62 -5.37
N ALA A 139 27.29 -2.34 -6.13
CA ALA A 139 27.66 -2.76 -7.48
C ALA A 139 27.93 -1.57 -8.41
N LEU A 140 27.07 -0.53 -8.37
CA LEU A 140 27.26 0.69 -9.17
C LEU A 140 28.53 1.46 -8.79
N HIS A 141 28.94 1.40 -7.52
CA HIS A 141 30.20 1.99 -7.06
C HIS A 141 31.45 1.27 -7.59
N LEU A 142 31.32 0.01 -8.03
CA LEU A 142 32.43 -0.78 -8.58
C LEU A 142 32.60 -0.57 -10.09
N LEU A 143 31.69 0.17 -10.75
CA LEU A 143 31.90 0.55 -12.15
C LEU A 143 32.95 1.68 -12.23
N PRO A 144 33.92 1.57 -13.15
CA PRO A 144 34.96 2.58 -13.36
C PRO A 144 34.41 3.87 -13.98
#